data_AF-A0A948SGU4-F1
#
_entry.id   AF-A0A948SGU4-F1
#
_cell.length_a   1.000
_cell.length_b   1.000
_cell.length_c   1.000
_cell.angle_alpha   90.00
_cell.angle_beta   90.00
_cell.angle_gamma   90.00
#
_symmetry.space_group_name_H-M   'P 1'
#
loop_
_entity.id
_entity.type
_entity.pdbx_description
1 polymer ?
#
loop_
_entity_poly.entity_id
_entity_poly.type
_entity_poly.pdbx_seq_one_letter_code
_entity_poly.pdbx_strand_id
1 'polypeptide(L)'
;MATPPGPDPHETALAQAIRRVSEDTQGLVRDQIDLAKLEIQQKASVFGRGTAIGVAAGVFIVGALLLIIEGLSWMAWYFLFPDQTFFLGFFLVALILIILGAIAGFLAAKALRKARAPVPDDALAAARQTQETFSEEAHLLREQVKEAVTVPEEERQP
;
A
#
# COMPACT_ATOMS: atom_id res chain seq x y z
N MET A 1 43.77 -0.99 -54.71
CA MET A 1 43.11 -0.75 -53.41
C MET A 1 41.65 -1.10 -53.59
N ALA A 2 41.19 -2.24 -53.08
CA ALA A 2 39.79 -2.64 -53.19
C ALA A 2 38.98 -1.94 -52.09
N THR A 3 37.94 -1.21 -52.47
CA THR A 3 36.99 -0.58 -51.54
C THR A 3 36.21 -1.69 -50.82
N PRO A 4 36.08 -1.66 -49.47
CA PRO A 4 35.34 -2.69 -48.76
C PRO A 4 33.87 -2.70 -49.20
N PRO A 5 33.23 -3.89 -49.24
CA PRO A 5 31.80 -4.01 -49.54
C PRO A 5 30.99 -3.22 -48.50
N GLY A 6 30.04 -2.41 -48.99
CA GLY A 6 29.16 -1.63 -48.12
C GLY A 6 28.21 -2.54 -47.33
N PRO A 7 27.65 -2.05 -46.20
CA PRO A 7 26.74 -2.83 -45.36
C PRO A 7 25.55 -3.39 -46.15
N ASP A 8 25.12 -4.61 -45.82
CA ASP A 8 23.98 -5.25 -46.47
C ASP A 8 22.69 -4.42 -46.23
N PRO A 9 21.92 -4.07 -47.28
CA PRO A 9 20.65 -3.37 -47.14
C PRO A 9 19.67 -4.02 -46.16
N HIS A 10 19.68 -5.35 -46.04
CA HIS A 10 18.78 -6.09 -45.15
C HIS A 10 19.14 -5.92 -43.67
N GLU A 11 20.44 -5.93 -43.33
CA GLU A 11 20.91 -5.65 -41.96
C GLU A 11 20.58 -4.22 -41.53
N THR A 12 20.70 -3.28 -42.48
CA THR A 12 20.40 -1.87 -42.24
C THR A 12 18.91 -1.65 -41.95
N ALA A 13 18.01 -2.34 -42.66
CA ALA A 13 16.56 -2.24 -42.46
C ALA A 13 16.13 -2.84 -41.10
N LEU A 14 16.72 -3.97 -40.69
CA LEU A 14 16.45 -4.59 -39.38
C LEU A 14 16.93 -3.69 -38.23
N ALA A 15 18.13 -3.10 -38.37
CA ALA A 15 18.67 -2.17 -37.39
C ALA A 15 17.77 -0.92 -37.23
N GLN A 16 17.20 -0.42 -38.33
CA GLN A 16 16.24 0.68 -38.29
C GLN A 16 14.90 0.30 -37.66
N ALA A 17 14.37 -0.89 -37.94
CA ALA A 17 13.13 -1.37 -37.33
C ALA A 17 13.26 -1.54 -35.81
N ILE A 18 14.37 -2.12 -35.34
CA ILE A 18 14.67 -2.28 -33.91
C ILE A 18 14.79 -0.91 -33.24
N ARG A 19 15.49 0.05 -33.87
CA ARG A 19 15.58 1.42 -33.35
C ARG A 19 14.20 2.06 -33.21
N ARG A 20 13.35 1.93 -34.24
CA ARG A 20 12.00 2.51 -34.22
C ARG A 20 11.12 1.91 -33.14
N VAL A 21 11.11 0.59 -32.98
CA VAL A 21 10.37 -0.09 -31.90
C VAL A 21 10.90 0.31 -30.53
N SER A 22 12.23 0.46 -30.38
CA SER A 22 12.84 0.93 -29.13
C SER A 22 12.45 2.38 -28.81
N GLU A 23 12.44 3.26 -29.80
CA GLU A 23 12.03 4.66 -29.66
C GLU A 23 10.54 4.76 -29.29
N ASP A 24 9.67 4.01 -29.98
CA ASP A 24 8.23 3.98 -29.70
C ASP A 24 7.93 3.44 -28.28
N THR A 25 8.65 2.39 -27.86
CA THR A 25 8.51 1.81 -26.51
C THR A 25 8.98 2.79 -25.43
N GLN A 26 10.08 3.50 -25.66
CA GLN A 26 10.56 4.54 -24.74
C GLN A 26 9.57 5.71 -24.62
N GLY A 27 8.89 6.06 -25.72
CA GLY A 27 7.79 7.02 -25.72
C GLY A 27 6.65 6.56 -24.82
N LEU A 28 6.17 5.33 -25.02
CA LEU A 28 5.07 4.75 -24.25
C LEU A 28 5.36 4.69 -22.74
N VAL A 29 6.58 4.33 -22.36
CA VAL A 29 7.01 4.28 -20.95
C VAL A 29 7.00 5.69 -20.34
N ARG A 30 7.48 6.71 -21.08
CA ARG A 30 7.40 8.10 -20.63
C ARG A 30 5.97 8.58 -20.46
N ASP A 31 5.10 8.25 -21.41
CA ASP A 31 3.69 8.64 -21.34
C ASP A 31 2.99 8.02 -20.13
N GLN A 32 3.24 6.74 -19.83
CA GLN A 32 2.69 6.10 -18.63
C GLN A 32 3.25 6.70 -17.33
N ILE A 33 4.54 7.05 -17.31
CA ILE A 33 5.14 7.73 -16.17
C ILE A 33 4.49 9.10 -15.97
N ASP A 34 4.27 9.87 -17.04
CA ASP A 34 3.69 11.20 -16.94
C ASP A 34 2.20 11.15 -16.58
N LEU A 35 1.45 10.17 -17.10
CA LEU A 35 0.09 9.90 -16.66
C LEU A 35 0.03 9.51 -15.17
N ALA A 36 0.91 8.60 -14.73
CA ALA A 36 0.98 8.19 -13.33
C ALA A 36 1.36 9.36 -12.42
N LYS A 37 2.29 10.23 -12.83
CA LYS A 37 2.62 11.46 -12.10
C LYS A 37 1.41 12.38 -11.98
N LEU A 38 0.66 12.59 -13.06
CA LEU A 38 -0.55 13.41 -13.05
C LEU A 38 -1.61 12.83 -12.10
N GLU A 39 -1.84 11.52 -12.16
CA GLU A 39 -2.79 10.85 -11.27
C GLU A 39 -2.37 10.98 -9.80
N ILE A 40 -1.09 10.73 -9.50
CA ILE A 40 -0.55 10.88 -8.15
C ILE A 40 -0.67 12.33 -7.67
N GLN A 41 -0.35 13.32 -8.50
CA GLN A 41 -0.47 14.73 -8.15
C GLN A 41 -1.93 15.14 -7.88
N GLN A 42 -2.86 14.66 -8.70
CA GLN A 42 -4.28 14.94 -8.52
C GLN A 42 -4.80 14.30 -7.22
N LYS A 43 -4.46 13.04 -6.95
CA LYS A 43 -4.80 12.37 -5.69
C LYS A 43 -4.16 13.04 -4.48
N ALA A 44 -2.90 13.44 -4.57
CA ALA A 44 -2.18 14.12 -3.51
C ALA A 44 -2.77 15.51 -3.20
N SER A 45 -3.17 16.27 -4.23
CA SER A 45 -3.81 17.58 -4.07
C SER A 45 -5.17 17.47 -3.36
N VAL A 46 -6.03 16.56 -3.82
CA VAL A 46 -7.34 16.31 -3.22
C VAL A 46 -7.19 15.82 -1.77
N PHE A 47 -6.31 14.85 -1.55
CA PHE A 47 -6.04 14.33 -0.21
C PHE A 47 -5.42 15.41 0.70
N GLY A 48 -4.49 16.20 0.21
CA GLY A 48 -3.82 17.26 0.96
C GLY A 48 -4.78 18.35 1.42
N ARG A 49 -5.62 18.86 0.51
CA ARG A 49 -6.63 19.88 0.84
C ARG A 49 -7.72 19.32 1.75
N GLY A 50 -8.17 18.10 1.50
CA GLY A 50 -9.13 17.40 2.37
C GLY A 50 -8.57 17.17 3.78
N THR A 51 -7.30 16.80 3.89
CA THR A 51 -6.61 16.60 5.17
C THR A 51 -6.49 17.90 5.96
N ALA A 52 -6.09 19.01 5.32
CA ALA A 52 -5.99 20.31 5.99
C ALA A 52 -7.34 20.78 6.57
N ILE A 53 -8.41 20.69 5.78
CA ILE A 53 -9.77 21.04 6.23
C ILE A 53 -10.23 20.06 7.32
N GLY A 54 -9.97 18.76 7.15
CA GLY A 54 -10.33 17.74 8.12
C GLY A 54 -9.63 17.92 9.47
N VAL A 55 -8.34 18.26 9.47
CA VAL A 55 -7.60 18.59 10.70
C VAL A 55 -8.17 19.83 11.37
N ALA A 56 -8.43 20.91 10.62
CA ALA A 56 -9.02 22.12 11.18
C ALA A 56 -10.40 21.85 11.80
N ALA A 57 -11.29 21.14 11.09
CA ALA A 57 -12.59 20.73 11.62
C ALA A 57 -12.44 19.83 12.86
N GLY A 58 -11.47 18.90 12.85
CA GLY A 58 -11.15 18.05 13.98
C GLY A 58 -10.79 18.85 15.24
N VAL A 59 -10.01 19.93 15.12
CA VAL A 59 -9.67 20.80 16.25
C VAL A 59 -10.93 21.43 16.86
N PHE A 60 -11.84 21.96 16.04
CA PHE A 60 -13.09 22.54 16.55
C PHE A 60 -14.02 21.50 17.18
N ILE A 61 -14.13 20.31 16.59
CA ILE A 61 -14.93 19.22 17.16
C ILE A 61 -14.37 18.78 18.51
N VAL A 62 -13.05 18.59 18.62
CA VAL A 62 -12.39 18.24 19.89
C VAL A 62 -12.60 19.35 20.92
N GLY A 63 -12.43 20.61 20.54
CA GLY A 63 -12.69 21.76 21.43
C GLY A 63 -14.14 21.81 21.93
N ALA A 64 -15.12 21.61 21.04
CA ALA A 64 -16.53 21.56 21.40
C ALA A 64 -16.84 20.40 22.36
N LEU A 65 -16.27 19.21 22.14
CA LEU A 65 -16.42 18.07 23.03
C LEU A 65 -15.83 18.35 24.43
N LEU A 66 -14.68 19.00 24.51
CA LEU A 66 -14.08 19.39 25.81
C LEU A 66 -14.99 20.36 26.57
N LEU A 67 -15.53 21.38 25.90
CA LEU A 67 -16.47 22.32 26.52
C LEU A 67 -17.77 21.63 26.97
N ILE A 68 -18.28 20.67 26.21
CA ILE A 68 -19.45 19.86 26.61
C ILE A 68 -19.12 19.04 27.86
N ILE A 69 -17.98 18.35 27.89
CA ILE A 69 -17.56 17.54 29.05
C ILE A 69 -17.38 18.42 30.29
N GLU A 70 -16.79 19.60 30.14
CA GLU A 70 -16.66 20.59 31.21
C GLU A 70 -18.03 21.05 31.70
N GLY A 71 -18.93 21.44 30.79
CA GLY A 71 -20.31 21.85 31.13
C GLY A 71 -21.10 20.74 31.83
N LEU A 72 -20.97 19.49 31.37
CA LEU A 72 -21.57 18.33 32.03
C LEU A 72 -21.00 18.11 33.43
N SER A 73 -19.71 18.36 33.64
CA SER A 73 -19.06 18.23 34.94
C SER A 73 -19.56 19.27 35.94
N TRP A 74 -19.68 20.52 35.49
CA TRP A 74 -20.31 21.59 36.27
C TRP A 74 -21.77 21.30 36.59
N MET A 75 -22.52 20.83 35.59
CA MET A 75 -23.93 20.47 35.75
C MET A 75 -24.10 19.29 36.72
N ALA A 76 -23.24 18.27 36.63
CA ALA A 76 -23.23 17.14 37.54
C ALA A 76 -22.93 17.57 38.98
N TRP A 77 -21.94 18.45 39.18
CA TRP A 77 -21.70 19.03 40.50
C TRP A 77 -22.92 19.79 41.02
N TYR A 78 -23.48 20.69 40.22
CA TYR A 78 -24.60 21.54 40.64
C TYR A 78 -25.85 20.74 41.04
N PHE A 79 -26.19 19.68 40.30
CA PHE A 79 -27.41 18.92 40.56
C PHE A 79 -27.24 17.72 41.50
N LEU A 80 -26.07 17.07 41.52
CA LEU A 80 -25.86 15.83 42.31
C LEU A 80 -25.03 16.08 43.57
N PHE A 81 -24.18 17.11 43.56
CA PHE A 81 -23.22 17.39 44.63
C PHE A 81 -23.19 18.88 45.05
N PRO A 82 -24.34 19.58 45.17
CA PRO A 82 -24.38 21.04 45.34
C PRO A 82 -23.62 21.56 46.58
N ASP A 83 -23.53 20.74 47.63
CA ASP A 83 -22.88 21.09 48.90
C ASP A 83 -21.50 20.41 49.09
N GLN A 84 -21.03 19.66 48.08
CA GLN A 84 -19.71 19.04 48.12
C GLN A 84 -18.72 19.79 47.23
N THR A 85 -17.46 19.42 47.32
CA THR A 85 -16.39 20.02 46.54
C THR A 85 -16.60 19.78 45.04
N PHE A 86 -16.37 20.82 44.23
CA PHE A 86 -16.71 20.83 42.79
C PHE A 86 -16.10 19.67 41.99
N PHE A 87 -14.96 19.13 42.43
CA PHE A 87 -14.25 18.05 41.73
C PHE A 87 -15.04 16.75 41.59
N LEU A 88 -16.07 16.50 42.41
CA LEU A 88 -16.85 15.25 42.32
C LEU A 88 -17.68 15.15 41.04
N GLY A 89 -18.22 16.26 40.54
CA GLY A 89 -18.90 16.29 39.24
C GLY A 89 -17.96 15.90 38.10
N PHE A 90 -16.72 16.37 38.15
CA PHE A 90 -15.68 16.05 37.17
C PHE A 90 -15.26 14.58 37.24
N PHE A 91 -15.04 14.03 38.45
CA PHE A 91 -14.70 12.60 38.59
C PHE A 91 -15.84 11.67 38.17
N LEU A 92 -17.10 12.05 38.43
CA LEU A 92 -18.25 11.28 37.96
C LEU A 92 -18.29 11.22 36.43
N VAL A 93 -18.19 12.38 35.76
CA VAL A 93 -18.18 12.44 34.29
C VAL A 93 -16.98 11.69 33.72
N ALA A 94 -15.79 11.82 34.33
CA ALA A 94 -14.60 11.08 33.92
C ALA A 94 -14.79 9.56 34.05
N LEU A 95 -15.39 9.09 35.15
CA LEU A 95 -15.68 7.66 35.34
C LEU A 95 -16.65 7.13 34.27
N ILE A 96 -17.71 7.88 33.95
CA ILE A 96 -18.66 7.53 32.90
C ILE A 96 -17.94 7.42 31.55
N LEU A 97 -17.09 8.39 31.21
CA LEU A 97 -16.32 8.38 29.96
C LEU A 97 -15.32 7.21 29.90
N ILE A 98 -14.68 6.85 31.02
CA ILE A 98 -13.78 5.68 31.09
C ILE A 98 -14.58 4.39 30.82
N ILE A 99 -15.76 4.24 31.41
CA ILE A 99 -16.61 3.05 31.19
C ILE A 99 -17.05 2.97 29.72
N LEU A 100 -17.57 4.08 29.16
CA LEU A 100 -17.97 4.14 27.75
C LEU A 100 -16.78 3.86 26.82
N GLY A 101 -15.62 4.45 27.12
CA GLY A 101 -14.38 4.24 26.37
C GLY A 101 -13.89 2.80 26.44
N ALA A 102 -13.97 2.14 27.60
CA ALA A 102 -13.61 0.75 27.76
C ALA A 102 -14.55 -0.17 26.96
N ILE A 103 -15.87 0.10 26.98
CA ILE A 103 -16.85 -0.65 26.18
C ILE A 103 -16.58 -0.46 24.68
N ALA A 104 -16.45 0.80 24.23
CA ALA A 104 -16.19 1.11 22.83
C ALA A 104 -14.86 0.50 22.35
N GLY A 105 -13.80 0.63 23.17
CA GLY A 105 -12.49 0.05 22.90
C GLY A 105 -12.53 -1.48 22.83
N PHE A 106 -13.28 -2.14 23.72
CA PHE A 106 -13.49 -3.58 23.67
C PHE A 106 -14.23 -4.02 22.41
N LEU A 107 -15.32 -3.32 22.04
CA LEU A 107 -16.07 -3.60 20.81
C LEU A 107 -15.21 -3.38 19.56
N ALA A 108 -14.42 -2.30 19.52
CA ALA A 108 -13.48 -2.02 18.44
C ALA A 108 -12.41 -3.11 18.35
N ALA A 109 -11.80 -3.51 19.47
CA ALA A 109 -10.83 -4.59 19.51
C ALA A 109 -11.43 -5.91 19.01
N LYS A 110 -12.66 -6.23 19.40
CA LYS A 110 -13.39 -7.42 18.91
C LYS A 110 -13.62 -7.35 17.40
N ALA A 111 -14.05 -6.20 16.89
CA ALA A 111 -14.28 -6.00 15.45
C ALA A 111 -12.97 -6.11 14.66
N LEU A 112 -11.88 -5.49 15.13
CA LEU A 112 -10.56 -5.57 14.51
C LEU A 112 -10.00 -6.99 14.53
N ARG A 113 -10.17 -7.74 15.62
CA ARG A 113 -9.76 -9.15 15.70
C ARG A 113 -10.55 -10.02 14.71
N LYS A 114 -11.83 -9.75 14.50
CA LYS A 114 -12.65 -10.44 13.49
C LYS A 114 -12.23 -10.07 12.06
N ALA A 115 -11.91 -8.81 11.80
CA ALA A 115 -11.41 -8.35 10.51
C ALA A 115 -10.00 -8.89 10.18
N ARG A 116 -9.20 -9.18 11.22
CA ARG A 116 -7.91 -9.88 11.14
C ARG A 116 -8.04 -11.41 11.24
N ALA A 117 -9.23 -11.99 11.04
CA ALA A 117 -9.32 -13.43 10.84
C ALA A 117 -8.24 -13.81 9.82
N PRO A 118 -7.35 -14.78 10.15
CA PRO A 118 -6.16 -15.06 9.37
C PRO A 118 -6.56 -15.19 7.90
N VAL A 119 -5.74 -14.64 7.01
CA VAL A 119 -5.87 -14.81 5.55
C VAL A 119 -6.35 -16.24 5.34
N PRO A 120 -7.48 -16.50 4.67
CA PRO A 120 -8.08 -17.84 4.62
C PRO A 120 -6.99 -18.88 4.39
N ASP A 121 -6.98 -19.99 5.12
CA ASP A 121 -5.92 -21.00 4.97
C ASP A 121 -5.73 -21.38 3.49
N ASP A 122 -6.81 -21.32 2.71
CA ASP A 122 -6.84 -21.45 1.25
C ASP A 122 -5.97 -20.42 0.49
N ALA A 123 -5.96 -19.16 0.92
CA ALA A 123 -5.15 -18.10 0.31
C ALA A 123 -3.66 -18.22 0.67
N LEU A 124 -3.35 -18.70 1.88
CA LEU A 124 -1.98 -19.06 2.28
C LEU A 124 -1.51 -20.33 1.57
N ALA A 125 -2.38 -21.33 1.40
CA ALA A 125 -2.09 -22.55 0.65
C ALA A 125 -1.86 -22.25 -0.84
N ALA A 126 -2.69 -21.40 -1.45
CA ALA A 126 -2.50 -20.98 -2.84
C ALA A 126 -1.18 -20.23 -3.05
N ALA A 127 -0.78 -19.38 -2.09
CA ALA A 127 0.50 -18.68 -2.15
C ALA A 127 1.71 -19.64 -2.03
N ARG A 128 1.61 -20.68 -1.17
CA ARG A 128 2.65 -21.71 -1.03
C ARG A 128 2.77 -22.57 -2.29
N GLN A 129 1.64 -23.02 -2.85
CA GLN A 129 1.63 -23.80 -4.09
C GLN A 129 2.27 -23.03 -5.25
N THR A 130 1.99 -21.73 -5.35
CA THR A 130 2.61 -20.86 -6.36
C THR A 130 4.13 -20.78 -6.17
N GLN A 131 4.60 -20.67 -4.93
CA GLN A 131 6.02 -20.62 -4.62
C GLN A 131 6.74 -21.94 -4.94
N GLU A 132 6.08 -23.08 -4.69
CA GLU A 132 6.59 -24.41 -5.00
C GLU A 132 6.74 -24.61 -6.52
N THR A 133 5.73 -24.25 -7.32
CA THR A 133 5.81 -24.34 -8.79
C THR A 133 6.96 -23.52 -9.37
N PHE A 134 7.16 -22.27 -8.91
CA PHE A 134 8.28 -21.44 -9.36
C PHE A 134 9.65 -22.00 -8.94
N SER A 135 9.72 -22.64 -7.76
CA SER A 135 10.96 -23.25 -7.29
C SER A 135 11.34 -24.50 -8.09
N GLU A 136 10.34 -25.28 -8.48
CA GLU A 136 10.51 -26.48 -9.30
C GLU A 136 10.92 -26.11 -10.72
N GLU A 137 10.25 -25.12 -11.32
CA GLU A 137 10.59 -24.60 -12.65
C GLU A 137 12.00 -23.97 -12.69
N ALA A 138 12.39 -23.25 -11.63
CA ALA A 138 13.73 -22.72 -11.49
C ALA A 138 14.81 -23.82 -11.34
N HIS A 139 14.46 -24.95 -10.71
CA HIS A 139 15.37 -26.10 -10.58
C HIS A 139 15.57 -26.81 -11.92
N LEU A 140 14.50 -27.02 -12.69
CA LEU A 140 14.55 -27.61 -14.03
C LEU A 140 15.35 -26.74 -15.01
N LEU A 141 15.15 -25.42 -14.96
CA LEU A 141 15.94 -24.48 -15.76
C LEU A 141 17.44 -24.52 -15.40
N ARG A 142 17.77 -24.66 -14.12
CA ARG A 142 19.17 -24.79 -13.68
C ARG A 142 19.80 -26.09 -14.19
N GLU A 143 19.08 -27.21 -14.14
CA GLU A 143 19.56 -28.49 -14.66
C GLU A 143 19.71 -28.45 -16.18
N GLN A 144 18.75 -27.88 -16.92
CA GLN A 144 18.87 -27.70 -18.37
C GLN A 144 20.06 -26.81 -18.75
N VAL A 145 20.29 -25.72 -18.03
CA VAL A 145 21.46 -24.86 -18.24
C VAL A 145 22.75 -25.62 -17.94
N LYS A 146 22.77 -26.41 -16.87
CA LYS A 146 23.94 -27.19 -16.48
C LYS A 146 24.24 -28.27 -17.51
N GLU A 147 23.24 -29.00 -17.96
CA GLU A 147 23.34 -30.03 -19.01
C GLU A 147 23.85 -29.42 -20.32
N ALA A 148 23.25 -28.30 -20.76
CA ALA A 148 23.70 -27.57 -21.95
C ALA A 148 25.12 -26.97 -21.83
N VAL A 149 25.58 -26.67 -20.62
CA VAL A 149 26.95 -26.20 -20.35
C VAL A 149 27.94 -27.35 -20.19
N THR A 150 27.50 -28.51 -19.69
CA THR A 150 28.37 -29.69 -19.46
C THR A 150 28.51 -30.60 -20.67
N VAL A 151 27.61 -30.54 -21.66
CA VAL A 151 27.80 -31.26 -22.94
C VAL A 151 28.94 -30.58 -23.71
N PRO A 152 30.12 -31.21 -23.84
CA PRO A 152 31.21 -30.67 -24.63
C PRO A 152 30.82 -30.74 -26.10
N GLU A 153 31.17 -29.72 -26.89
CA GLU A 153 30.99 -29.62 -28.35
C GLU A 153 31.55 -30.81 -29.17
N GLU A 154 32.16 -31.81 -28.53
CA GLU A 154 32.86 -32.95 -29.15
C GLU A 154 31.93 -34.05 -29.68
N GLU A 155 30.63 -34.05 -29.31
CA GLU A 155 29.66 -35.05 -29.81
C GLU A 155 28.74 -34.51 -30.92
N ARG A 156 28.94 -33.25 -31.35
CA ARG A 156 28.17 -32.63 -32.43
C ARG A 156 28.80 -32.92 -33.80
N GLN A 157 28.58 -34.16 -34.24
CA GLN A 157 28.59 -34.70 -35.62
C GLN A 157 29.82 -35.48 -36.11
N PRO A 158 29.61 -36.38 -37.10
CA PRO A 158 28.33 -36.91 -37.63
C PRO A 158 28.04 -38.37 -37.28
#